data_AF-D4DNH9-F1
#
_entry.id   AF-D4DNH9-F1
#
_cell.length_a   1.000
_cell.length_b   1.000
_cell.length_c   1.000
_cell.angle_alpha   90.00
_cell.angle_beta   90.00
_cell.angle_gamma   90.00
#
_symmetry.space_group_name_H-M   'P 1'
#
loop_
_entity.id
_entity.type
_entity.pdbx_description
1 polymer ?
#
loop_
_entity_poly.entity_id
_entity_poly.type
_entity_poly.pdbx_seq_one_letter_code
_entity_poly.pdbx_strand_id
1 'polypeptide(L)'
;MQRFQTASKPIFGNIMIENTDNTAPSAPRAKIHIAAYILAAVSFIPLLGLPFGLAALIWGILERRKRGAKIVTLIASAGMLCTVAIYGALFYFGFVQRGGVYDEMRRQLAVNTLSTLVYEVEFYRLQYGVYPESLEQLQESQPNKPIFIYDTSSTPLSSEPFRLFYYERSGDAHYYLRSVGNDGEPFTGDDILPDIGQSENGKIGLLMQKGAH
;
A
#
# COMPACT_ATOMS: atom_id res chain seq x y z
N MET A 1 -99.64 -1.95 -35.10
CA MET A 1 -99.69 -2.61 -33.78
C MET A 1 -98.53 -3.60 -33.68
N GLN A 2 -97.67 -3.38 -32.67
CA GLN A 2 -96.70 -4.27 -32.00
C GLN A 2 -95.83 -5.26 -32.81
N ARG A 3 -94.53 -4.95 -32.85
CA ARG A 3 -93.42 -5.89 -33.01
C ARG A 3 -93.30 -6.78 -31.77
N PHE A 4 -93.14 -8.08 -31.94
CA PHE A 4 -92.55 -8.96 -30.93
C PHE A 4 -91.40 -9.75 -31.57
N GLN A 5 -90.18 -9.44 -31.12
CA GLN A 5 -88.97 -10.21 -31.36
C GLN A 5 -88.93 -11.37 -30.36
N THR A 6 -88.78 -12.59 -30.85
CA THR A 6 -88.59 -13.79 -30.03
C THR A 6 -87.10 -13.93 -29.72
N ALA A 7 -86.70 -13.64 -28.49
CA ALA A 7 -85.35 -13.91 -27.99
C ALA A 7 -85.33 -15.27 -27.28
N SER A 8 -84.57 -16.22 -27.83
CA SER A 8 -84.30 -17.54 -27.24
C SER A 8 -83.28 -17.39 -26.09
N LYS A 9 -83.65 -17.84 -24.89
CA LYS A 9 -82.83 -17.84 -23.67
C LYS A 9 -82.30 -19.25 -23.41
N PRO A 10 -80.98 -19.47 -23.26
CA PRO A 10 -80.47 -20.62 -22.54
C PRO A 10 -79.95 -20.23 -21.15
N ILE A 11 -80.70 -20.69 -20.14
CA ILE A 11 -80.28 -21.36 -18.90
C ILE A 11 -78.93 -20.90 -18.29
N PHE A 12 -79.04 -20.06 -17.25
CA PHE A 12 -77.97 -19.75 -16.31
C PHE A 12 -77.62 -21.00 -15.48
N GLY A 13 -76.41 -21.53 -15.65
CA GLY A 13 -75.71 -22.29 -14.63
C GLY A 13 -74.87 -21.32 -13.79
N ASN A 14 -75.28 -21.04 -12.55
CA ASN A 14 -74.47 -20.28 -11.60
C ASN A 14 -73.28 -21.13 -11.16
N ILE A 15 -72.11 -20.92 -11.77
CA ILE A 15 -70.84 -21.32 -11.18
C ILE A 15 -70.50 -20.26 -10.13
N MET A 16 -70.74 -20.58 -8.86
CA MET A 16 -70.19 -19.82 -7.74
C MET A 16 -68.67 -20.04 -7.73
N ILE A 17 -67.92 -19.14 -8.39
CA ILE A 17 -66.49 -19.01 -8.14
C ILE A 17 -66.36 -18.25 -6.83
N GLU A 18 -66.15 -18.99 -5.75
CA GLU A 18 -65.74 -18.46 -4.46
C GLU A 18 -64.35 -17.83 -4.63
N ASN A 19 -64.32 -16.51 -4.88
CA ASN A 19 -63.08 -15.74 -4.92
C ASN A 19 -62.56 -15.60 -3.49
N THR A 20 -61.83 -16.61 -3.02
CA THR A 20 -61.05 -16.53 -1.79
C THR A 20 -59.85 -15.62 -2.04
N ASP A 21 -60.08 -14.30 -2.02
CA ASP A 21 -59.02 -13.32 -1.82
C ASP A 21 -58.50 -13.49 -0.39
N ASN A 22 -57.67 -14.51 -0.21
CA ASN A 22 -56.87 -14.74 0.99
C ASN A 22 -55.71 -13.74 1.00
N THR A 23 -55.99 -12.43 0.91
CA THR A 23 -55.00 -11.40 1.25
C THR A 23 -54.99 -11.22 2.75
N ALA A 24 -54.46 -12.21 3.47
CA ALA A 24 -53.99 -11.97 4.81
C ALA A 24 -52.94 -10.83 4.74
N PRO A 25 -53.07 -9.74 5.52
CA PRO A 25 -52.08 -8.67 5.50
C PRO A 25 -50.72 -9.29 5.86
N SER A 26 -49.75 -9.19 4.94
CA SER A 26 -48.41 -9.71 5.17
C SER A 26 -47.88 -9.08 6.45
N ALA A 27 -47.59 -9.91 7.47
CA ALA A 27 -47.13 -9.42 8.76
C ALA A 27 -45.94 -8.44 8.56
N PRO A 28 -45.90 -7.32 9.28
CA PRO A 28 -44.84 -6.34 9.13
C PRO A 28 -43.48 -7.01 9.33
N ARG A 29 -42.59 -6.91 8.33
CA ARG A 29 -41.24 -7.47 8.41
C ARG A 29 -40.54 -6.97 9.66
N ALA A 30 -40.02 -7.89 10.47
CA ALA A 30 -39.21 -7.56 11.63
C ALA A 30 -38.07 -6.61 11.22
N LYS A 31 -37.82 -5.59 12.06
CA LYS A 31 -36.72 -4.64 11.87
C LYS A 31 -35.42 -5.26 12.36
N ILE A 32 -34.32 -4.99 11.67
CA ILE A 32 -32.98 -5.36 12.16
C ILE A 32 -32.66 -4.57 13.43
N HIS A 33 -31.89 -5.17 14.34
CA HIS A 33 -31.55 -4.56 15.62
C HIS A 33 -30.68 -3.31 15.43
N ILE A 34 -30.87 -2.27 16.26
CA ILE A 34 -30.13 -1.01 16.14
C ILE A 34 -28.62 -1.19 16.27
N ALA A 35 -28.19 -2.17 17.07
CA ALA A 35 -26.79 -2.54 17.22
C ALA A 35 -26.12 -2.88 15.89
N ALA A 36 -26.84 -3.45 14.92
CA ALA A 36 -26.29 -3.78 13.61
C ALA A 36 -25.92 -2.53 12.80
N TYR A 37 -26.67 -1.43 12.96
CA TYR A 37 -26.33 -0.14 12.35
C TYR A 37 -25.13 0.51 13.03
N ILE A 38 -25.05 0.44 14.36
CA ILE A 38 -23.88 0.95 15.11
C ILE A 38 -22.63 0.19 14.68
N LEU A 39 -22.72 -1.14 14.60
CA LEU A 39 -21.62 -2.00 14.17
C LEU A 39 -21.17 -1.68 12.73
N ALA A 40 -22.13 -1.46 11.83
CA ALA A 40 -21.83 -1.03 10.46
C ALA A 40 -21.20 0.37 10.41
N ALA A 41 -21.63 1.32 11.25
CA ALA A 41 -21.03 2.64 11.32
C ALA A 41 -19.60 2.60 11.86
N VAL A 42 -19.32 1.75 12.85
CA VAL A 42 -17.98 1.53 13.42
C VAL A 42 -17.00 0.97 12.36
N SER A 43 -17.51 0.37 11.27
CA SER A 43 -16.65 -0.10 10.16
C SER A 43 -15.88 1.02 9.43
N PHE A 44 -16.25 2.28 9.65
CA PHE A 44 -15.54 3.44 9.11
C PHE A 44 -14.34 3.88 9.96
N ILE A 45 -14.13 3.30 11.16
CA ILE A 45 -12.92 3.56 11.93
C ILE A 45 -11.75 2.91 11.19
N PRO A 46 -10.75 3.66 10.69
CA PRO A 46 -9.63 3.07 9.98
C PRO A 46 -8.91 2.03 10.86
N LEU A 47 -8.42 0.95 10.24
CA LEU A 47 -7.75 -0.20 10.89
C LEU A 47 -8.69 -1.09 11.73
N LEU A 48 -9.39 -0.51 12.70
CA LEU A 48 -10.26 -1.23 13.63
C LEU A 48 -11.60 -1.61 13.02
N GLY A 49 -12.05 -0.90 11.98
CA GLY A 49 -13.37 -1.06 11.37
C GLY A 49 -13.53 -2.31 10.51
N LEU A 50 -12.45 -2.94 10.07
CA LEU A 50 -12.51 -4.16 9.25
C LEU A 50 -13.19 -5.35 9.95
N PRO A 51 -12.83 -5.76 11.18
CA PRO A 51 -13.53 -6.83 11.90
C PRO A 51 -14.99 -6.49 12.19
N PHE A 52 -15.29 -5.23 12.56
CA PHE A 52 -16.67 -4.80 12.83
C PHE A 52 -17.51 -4.72 11.56
N GLY A 53 -16.94 -4.27 10.45
CA GLY A 53 -17.55 -4.27 9.13
C GLY A 53 -17.85 -5.68 8.65
N LEU A 54 -16.93 -6.63 8.84
CA LEU A 54 -17.15 -8.03 8.49
C LEU A 54 -18.29 -8.64 9.33
N ALA A 55 -18.30 -8.40 10.64
CA ALA A 55 -19.36 -8.87 11.52
C ALA A 55 -20.73 -8.28 11.14
N ALA A 56 -20.80 -6.97 10.86
CA ALA A 56 -22.02 -6.30 10.40
C ALA A 56 -22.48 -6.80 9.02
N LEU A 57 -21.54 -7.09 8.12
CA LEU A 57 -21.82 -7.65 6.79
C LEU A 57 -22.45 -9.04 6.92
N ILE A 58 -21.83 -9.94 7.70
CA ILE A 58 -22.35 -11.29 7.96
C ILE A 58 -23.74 -11.20 8.60
N TRP A 59 -23.90 -10.35 9.62
CA TRP A 59 -25.18 -10.15 10.29
C TRP A 59 -26.28 -9.65 9.34
N GLY A 60 -25.96 -8.67 8.49
CA GLY A 60 -26.87 -8.14 7.47
C GLY A 60 -27.26 -9.18 6.42
N ILE A 61 -26.33 -10.05 6.01
CA ILE A 61 -26.60 -11.13 5.04
C ILE A 61 -27.47 -12.24 5.67
N LEU A 62 -27.17 -12.67 6.89
CA LEU A 62 -27.95 -13.68 7.61
C LEU A 62 -29.39 -13.19 7.85
N GLU A 63 -29.55 -11.91 8.18
CA GLU A 63 -30.85 -11.31 8.43
C GLU A 63 -31.48 -10.63 7.21
N ARG A 64 -31.09 -11.00 5.97
CA ARG A 64 -31.54 -10.35 4.71
C ARG A 64 -33.05 -10.23 4.52
N ARG A 65 -33.85 -11.04 5.23
CA ARG A 65 -35.32 -10.99 5.21
C ARG A 65 -35.90 -9.85 6.07
N LYS A 66 -35.13 -9.31 7.02
CA LYS A 66 -35.54 -8.21 7.91
C LYS A 66 -35.46 -6.86 7.21
N ARG A 67 -36.33 -5.93 7.63
CA ARG A 67 -36.32 -4.55 7.12
C ARG A 67 -35.07 -3.84 7.64
N GLY A 68 -34.27 -3.28 6.74
CA GLY A 68 -33.03 -2.57 7.06
C GLY A 68 -31.74 -3.38 6.89
N ALA A 69 -31.82 -4.70 6.73
CA ALA A 69 -30.65 -5.56 6.55
C ALA A 69 -29.79 -5.16 5.33
N LYS A 70 -30.44 -4.80 4.21
CA LYS A 70 -29.74 -4.28 3.01
C LYS A 70 -28.95 -2.99 3.28
N ILE A 71 -29.47 -2.12 4.14
CA ILE A 71 -28.83 -0.84 4.49
C ILE A 71 -27.61 -1.11 5.36
N VAL A 72 -27.73 -1.98 6.37
CA VAL A 72 -26.62 -2.42 7.21
C VAL A 72 -25.50 -3.04 6.38
N THR A 73 -25.83 -3.96 5.46
CA THR A 73 -24.88 -4.56 4.53
C THR A 73 -24.17 -3.48 3.69
N LEU A 74 -24.93 -2.52 3.13
CA LEU A 74 -24.36 -1.46 2.30
C LEU A 74 -23.40 -0.53 3.08
N ILE A 75 -23.78 -0.12 4.29
CA ILE A 75 -22.93 0.71 5.16
C ILE A 75 -21.64 -0.03 5.52
N ALA A 76 -21.75 -1.31 5.92
CA ALA A 76 -20.60 -2.13 6.27
C ALA A 76 -19.66 -2.33 5.07
N SER A 77 -20.20 -2.65 3.89
CA SER A 77 -19.42 -2.76 2.65
C SER A 77 -18.72 -1.45 2.30
N ALA A 78 -19.39 -0.31 2.45
CA ALA A 78 -18.81 1.00 2.16
C ALA A 78 -17.67 1.36 3.13
N GLY A 79 -17.82 1.09 4.44
CA GLY A 79 -16.77 1.35 5.42
C GLY A 79 -15.53 0.48 5.21
N MET A 80 -15.73 -0.81 4.90
CA MET A 80 -14.62 -1.70 4.53
C MET A 80 -13.94 -1.27 3.23
N LEU A 81 -14.71 -0.91 2.19
CA LEU A 81 -14.15 -0.42 0.93
C LEU A 81 -13.37 0.88 1.14
N CYS A 82 -13.86 1.80 1.96
CA CYS A 82 -13.18 3.04 2.32
C CYS A 82 -11.83 2.75 2.99
N THR A 83 -11.81 1.82 3.95
CA THR A 83 -10.59 1.36 4.61
C THR A 83 -9.59 0.80 3.60
N VAL A 84 -10.02 -0.16 2.76
CA VAL A 84 -9.17 -0.75 1.73
C VAL A 84 -8.66 0.31 0.74
N ALA A 85 -9.49 1.26 0.33
CA ALA A 85 -9.12 2.33 -0.60
C ALA A 85 -8.07 3.26 0.02
N ILE A 86 -8.27 3.72 1.26
CA ILE A 86 -7.33 4.60 1.95
C ILE A 86 -5.98 3.91 2.14
N TYR A 87 -5.97 2.69 2.68
CA TYR A 87 -4.72 1.97 2.93
C TYR A 87 -4.07 1.47 1.65
N GLY A 88 -4.85 1.08 0.65
CA GLY A 88 -4.35 0.76 -0.68
C GLY A 88 -3.70 1.97 -1.35
N ALA A 89 -4.29 3.15 -1.22
CA ALA A 89 -3.70 4.41 -1.68
C ALA A 89 -2.41 4.73 -0.91
N LEU A 90 -2.41 4.68 0.43
CA LEU A 90 -1.20 4.90 1.23
C LEU A 90 -0.08 3.92 0.86
N PHE A 91 -0.42 2.65 0.66
CA PHE A 91 0.53 1.64 0.22
C PHE A 91 1.08 1.97 -1.18
N TYR A 92 0.21 2.29 -2.13
CA TYR A 92 0.59 2.61 -3.49
C TYR A 92 1.47 3.87 -3.55
N PHE A 93 1.00 4.99 -3.01
CA PHE A 93 1.74 6.26 -2.99
C PHE A 93 3.01 6.21 -2.13
N GLY A 94 3.06 5.33 -1.13
CA GLY A 94 4.19 5.22 -0.23
C GLY A 94 5.28 4.25 -0.71
N PHE A 95 4.91 3.17 -1.38
CA PHE A 95 5.83 2.05 -1.66
C PHE A 95 5.91 1.66 -3.14
N VAL A 96 4.93 2.03 -3.97
CA VAL A 96 4.86 1.62 -5.38
C VAL A 96 5.12 2.79 -6.32
N GLN A 97 4.54 3.96 -6.06
CA GLN A 97 4.64 5.11 -6.94
C GLN A 97 6.04 5.75 -6.85
N ARG A 98 6.65 5.93 -8.02
CA ARG A 98 7.90 6.69 -8.19
C ARG A 98 7.65 8.19 -7.98
N GLY A 99 8.58 8.87 -7.31
CA GLY A 99 8.39 10.23 -6.81
C GLY A 99 7.36 10.28 -5.67
N GLY A 100 7.20 9.18 -4.94
CA GLY A 100 6.25 9.05 -3.85
C GLY A 100 6.62 9.93 -2.65
N VAL A 101 5.70 10.05 -1.69
CA VAL A 101 5.85 10.95 -0.52
C VAL A 101 7.10 10.63 0.32
N TYR A 102 7.59 9.39 0.27
CA TYR A 102 8.77 8.94 1.02
C TYR A 102 10.08 8.96 0.22
N ASP A 103 10.05 9.23 -1.09
CA ASP A 103 11.25 9.09 -1.92
C ASP A 103 12.32 10.12 -1.56
N GLU A 104 11.93 11.36 -1.27
CA GLU A 104 12.88 12.39 -0.81
C GLU A 104 13.48 12.02 0.56
N MET A 105 12.69 11.45 1.47
CA MET A 105 13.23 11.01 2.77
C MET A 105 14.22 9.85 2.61
N ARG A 106 13.92 8.88 1.74
CA ARG A 106 14.84 7.78 1.43
C ARG A 106 16.13 8.29 0.80
N ARG A 107 16.01 9.21 -0.16
CA ARG A 107 17.16 9.88 -0.78
C ARG A 107 18.02 10.58 0.27
N GLN A 108 17.43 11.38 1.16
CA GLN A 108 18.18 12.06 2.22
C GLN A 108 18.87 11.07 3.17
N LEU A 109 18.20 9.97 3.52
CA LEU A 109 18.79 8.92 4.34
C LEU A 109 19.98 8.26 3.65
N ALA A 110 19.85 7.96 2.35
CA ALA A 110 20.93 7.43 1.54
C ALA A 110 22.13 8.41 1.47
N VAL A 111 21.88 9.70 1.19
CA VAL A 111 22.94 10.74 1.19
C VAL A 111 23.66 10.79 2.55
N ASN A 112 22.92 10.86 3.66
CA ASN A 112 23.51 10.96 5.00
C ASN A 112 24.34 9.71 5.34
N THR A 113 23.84 8.54 4.97
CA THR A 113 24.53 7.26 5.20
C THR A 113 25.79 7.17 4.36
N LEU A 114 25.70 7.49 3.06
CA LEU A 114 26.85 7.55 2.15
C LEU A 114 27.93 8.51 2.64
N SER A 115 27.53 9.72 3.07
CA SER A 115 28.47 10.74 3.55
C SER A 115 29.20 10.27 4.81
N THR A 116 28.49 9.59 5.71
CA THR A 116 29.10 8.94 6.88
C THR A 116 30.08 7.85 6.45
N LEU A 117 29.67 7.01 5.49
CA LEU A 117 30.45 5.88 5.01
C LEU A 117 31.75 6.33 4.31
N VAL A 118 31.76 7.48 3.63
CA VAL A 118 32.98 8.12 3.11
C VAL A 118 33.99 8.33 4.24
N TYR A 119 33.58 8.91 5.36
CA TYR A 119 34.48 9.14 6.49
C TYR A 119 35.04 7.82 7.06
N GLU A 120 34.22 6.76 7.10
CA GLU A 120 34.67 5.44 7.56
C GLU A 120 35.69 4.81 6.62
N VAL A 121 35.47 4.90 5.30
CA VAL A 121 36.41 4.40 4.29
C VAL A 121 37.74 5.14 4.35
N GLU A 122 37.71 6.46 4.48
CA GLU A 122 38.93 7.27 4.64
C GLU A 122 39.66 6.95 5.95
N PHE A 123 38.90 6.77 7.03
CA PHE A 123 39.47 6.41 8.34
C PHE A 123 40.10 5.01 8.33
N TYR A 124 39.51 4.05 7.62
CA TYR A 124 40.10 2.73 7.41
C TYR A 124 41.45 2.84 6.70
N ARG A 125 41.53 3.63 5.62
CA ARG A 125 42.80 3.87 4.92
C ARG A 125 43.86 4.47 5.84
N LEU A 126 43.48 5.41 6.72
CA LEU A 126 44.44 6.00 7.66
C LEU A 126 44.99 4.98 8.67
N GLN A 127 44.21 3.96 9.02
CA GLN A 127 44.64 2.90 9.95
C GLN A 127 45.48 1.80 9.28
N TYR A 128 45.05 1.35 8.10
CA TYR A 128 45.64 0.18 7.43
C TYR A 128 46.56 0.53 6.25
N GLY A 129 46.63 1.80 5.86
CA GLY A 129 47.41 2.31 4.73
C GLY A 129 46.77 2.09 3.36
N VAL A 130 45.70 1.29 3.28
CA VAL A 130 45.00 0.92 2.04
C VAL A 130 43.49 1.05 2.22
N TYR A 131 42.75 1.30 1.13
CA TYR A 131 41.29 1.23 1.17
C TYR A 131 40.80 -0.21 1.34
N PRO A 132 39.64 -0.43 1.97
CA PRO A 132 39.07 -1.76 2.12
C PRO A 132 38.74 -2.35 0.74
N GLU A 133 38.77 -3.67 0.61
CA GLU A 133 38.37 -4.39 -0.60
C GLU A 133 36.85 -4.36 -0.79
N SER A 134 36.09 -4.32 0.30
CA SER A 134 34.62 -4.25 0.31
C SER A 134 34.07 -3.51 1.52
N LEU A 135 32.79 -3.16 1.48
CA LEU A 135 32.11 -2.50 2.61
C LEU A 135 31.93 -3.44 3.81
N GLU A 136 31.80 -4.73 3.57
CA GLU A 136 31.73 -5.75 4.60
C GLU A 136 33.06 -5.86 5.34
N GLN A 137 34.20 -5.82 4.63
CA GLN A 137 35.51 -5.79 5.29
C GLN A 137 35.66 -4.54 6.17
N LEU A 138 35.17 -3.38 5.70
CA LEU A 138 35.12 -2.17 6.52
C LEU A 138 34.29 -2.39 7.79
N GLN A 139 33.11 -2.99 7.67
CA GLN A 139 32.24 -3.29 8.81
C GLN A 139 32.88 -4.29 9.79
N GLU A 140 33.51 -5.35 9.29
CA GLU A 140 34.20 -6.37 10.10
C GLU A 140 35.40 -5.81 10.86
N SER A 141 36.09 -4.82 10.30
CA SER A 141 37.24 -4.17 10.95
C SER A 141 36.87 -3.34 12.18
N GLN A 142 35.60 -2.96 12.33
CA GLN A 142 35.11 -2.11 13.42
C GLN A 142 33.89 -2.73 14.13
N PRO A 143 34.02 -3.91 14.77
CA PRO A 143 32.89 -4.67 15.31
C PRO A 143 32.11 -3.95 16.42
N ASN A 144 32.75 -2.97 17.08
CA ASN A 144 32.14 -2.19 18.16
C ASN A 144 31.46 -0.89 17.67
N LYS A 145 31.45 -0.65 16.36
CA LYS A 145 30.86 0.55 15.75
C LYS A 145 29.82 0.12 14.71
N PRO A 146 28.56 0.60 14.80
CA PRO A 146 27.57 0.30 13.78
C PRO A 146 27.91 1.06 12.49
N ILE A 147 28.36 0.35 11.47
CA ILE A 147 28.59 0.88 10.12
C ILE A 147 27.43 0.40 9.23
N PHE A 148 26.67 1.35 8.68
CA PHE A 148 25.55 1.05 7.81
C PHE A 148 26.02 1.03 6.36
N ILE A 149 25.99 -0.16 5.74
CA ILE A 149 26.49 -0.40 4.37
C ILE A 149 25.38 -0.65 3.35
N TYR A 150 24.12 -0.70 3.80
CA TYR A 150 22.96 -0.98 2.97
C TYR A 150 22.37 0.29 2.36
N ASP A 151 22.03 0.19 1.08
CA ASP A 151 21.37 1.23 0.32
C ASP A 151 19.88 1.32 0.69
N THR A 152 19.47 2.49 1.15
CA THR A 152 18.09 2.77 1.59
C THR A 152 17.28 3.57 0.58
N SER A 153 17.87 3.88 -0.58
CA SER A 153 17.20 4.63 -1.64
C SER A 153 16.16 3.78 -2.38
N SER A 154 16.37 2.47 -2.44
CA SER A 154 15.53 1.57 -3.21
C SER A 154 14.17 1.37 -2.54
N THR A 155 13.14 1.20 -3.36
CA THR A 155 11.81 0.85 -2.85
C THR A 155 11.81 -0.58 -2.27
N PRO A 156 11.03 -0.90 -1.23
CA PRO A 156 10.92 -2.27 -0.71
C PRO A 156 10.40 -3.30 -1.71
N LEU A 157 9.79 -2.84 -2.81
CA LEU A 157 9.32 -3.65 -3.94
C LEU A 157 10.33 -3.71 -5.10
N SER A 158 11.52 -3.11 -4.95
CA SER A 158 12.60 -3.26 -5.92
C SER A 158 13.05 -4.73 -5.98
N SER A 159 13.70 -5.09 -7.09
CA SER A 159 14.26 -6.44 -7.28
C SER A 159 15.31 -6.81 -6.22
N GLU A 160 15.98 -5.81 -5.65
CA GLU A 160 17.04 -5.98 -4.67
C GLU A 160 16.83 -5.03 -3.47
N PRO A 161 15.91 -5.35 -2.55
CA PRO A 161 15.52 -4.46 -1.44
C PRO A 161 16.58 -4.32 -0.34
N PHE A 162 17.58 -5.19 -0.32
CA PHE A 162 18.68 -5.18 0.67
C PHE A 162 20.04 -5.11 -0.02
N ARG A 163 20.15 -4.21 -0.99
CA ARG A 163 21.39 -3.99 -1.72
C ARG A 163 22.39 -3.21 -0.86
N LEU A 164 23.67 -3.51 -1.03
CA LEU A 164 24.74 -2.67 -0.50
C LEU A 164 24.91 -1.41 -1.34
N PHE A 165 25.47 -0.35 -0.75
CA PHE A 165 25.99 0.73 -1.57
C PHE A 165 27.04 0.19 -2.53
N TYR A 166 27.04 0.71 -3.76
CA TYR A 166 28.07 0.37 -4.72
C TYR A 166 29.40 0.95 -4.24
N TYR A 167 30.37 0.05 -4.11
CA TYR A 167 31.74 0.36 -3.74
C TYR A 167 32.69 -0.33 -4.71
N GLU A 168 33.60 0.43 -5.30
CA GLU A 168 34.64 -0.11 -6.16
C GLU A 168 35.93 0.69 -5.97
N ARG A 169 37.04 0.00 -5.68
CA ARG A 169 38.35 0.64 -5.66
C ARG A 169 38.78 1.02 -7.08
N SER A 170 39.34 2.23 -7.22
CA SER A 170 39.99 2.70 -8.44
C SER A 170 41.49 2.83 -8.16
N GLY A 171 42.20 1.71 -8.29
CA GLY A 171 43.61 1.60 -7.92
C GLY A 171 43.84 1.68 -6.41
N ASP A 172 44.94 2.31 -6.02
CA ASP A 172 45.37 2.38 -4.61
C ASP A 172 45.00 3.70 -3.92
N ALA A 173 44.75 4.75 -4.70
CA ALA A 173 44.52 6.10 -4.19
C ALA A 173 43.05 6.53 -4.22
N HIS A 174 42.19 5.81 -4.97
CA HIS A 174 40.83 6.23 -5.24
C HIS A 174 39.81 5.10 -5.12
N TYR A 175 38.54 5.47 -4.96
CA TYR A 175 37.40 4.56 -4.98
C TYR A 175 36.13 5.31 -5.41
N TYR A 176 35.14 4.54 -5.83
CA TYR A 176 33.78 4.97 -6.07
C TYR A 176 32.90 4.50 -4.92
N LEU A 177 32.02 5.39 -4.44
CA LEU A 177 31.00 5.06 -3.46
C LEU A 177 29.71 5.80 -3.80
N ARG A 178 28.62 5.06 -4.02
CA ARG A 178 27.31 5.63 -4.40
C ARG A 178 26.17 4.68 -4.12
N SER A 179 24.97 5.23 -4.05
CA SER A 179 23.75 4.48 -4.27
C SER A 179 23.51 4.34 -5.77
N VAL A 180 23.06 3.18 -6.21
CA VAL A 180 22.72 2.87 -7.62
C VAL A 180 21.24 3.05 -7.93
N GLY A 181 20.54 3.79 -7.08
CA GLY A 181 19.13 4.10 -7.27
C GLY A 181 18.23 2.88 -7.43
N ASN A 182 17.20 3.04 -8.25
CA ASN A 182 16.19 2.00 -8.49
C ASN A 182 16.48 1.18 -9.76
N ASP A 183 17.25 1.72 -10.72
CA ASP A 183 17.67 0.97 -11.91
C ASP A 183 18.70 -0.11 -11.54
N GLY A 184 19.44 0.12 -10.46
CA GLY A 184 20.41 -0.81 -9.94
C GLY A 184 21.70 -0.87 -10.75
N GLU A 185 21.93 0.08 -11.64
CA GLU A 185 23.12 0.20 -12.46
C GLU A 185 23.96 1.38 -11.96
N PRO A 186 25.27 1.20 -11.69
CA PRO A 186 26.10 2.32 -11.27
C PRO A 186 26.42 3.26 -12.43
N PHE A 187 26.65 4.53 -12.10
CA PHE A 187 27.02 5.61 -13.02
C PHE A 187 25.88 6.06 -13.94
N THR A 188 24.64 5.99 -13.45
CA THR A 188 23.44 6.44 -14.14
C THR A 188 22.90 7.74 -13.51
N GLY A 189 21.78 8.25 -14.04
CA GLY A 189 21.20 9.52 -13.61
C GLY A 189 20.41 9.46 -12.31
N ASP A 190 20.02 8.27 -11.84
CA ASP A 190 19.32 8.06 -10.57
C ASP A 190 20.25 7.69 -9.41
N ASP A 191 21.56 7.57 -9.67
CA ASP A 191 22.59 7.46 -8.65
C ASP A 191 22.48 8.58 -7.60
N ILE A 192 22.65 8.20 -6.34
CA ILE A 192 22.75 9.17 -5.24
C ILE A 192 24.20 9.19 -4.75
N LEU A 193 24.76 10.39 -4.69
CA LEU A 193 26.13 10.65 -4.26
C LEU A 193 26.16 11.18 -2.81
N PRO A 194 27.24 10.93 -2.07
CA PRO A 194 27.44 11.53 -0.75
C PRO A 194 27.54 13.06 -0.84
N ASP A 195 27.03 13.74 0.18
CA ASP A 195 27.19 15.17 0.39
C ASP A 195 28.31 15.42 1.40
N ILE A 196 29.50 15.68 0.87
CA ILE A 196 30.74 15.87 1.64
C ILE A 196 31.21 17.32 1.62
N GLY A 197 30.31 18.26 1.31
CA GLY A 197 30.69 19.65 1.03
C GLY A 197 31.60 19.76 -0.20
N GLN A 198 32.09 20.96 -0.52
CA GLN A 198 33.00 21.18 -1.66
C GLN A 198 34.36 20.49 -1.44
N SER A 199 34.41 19.18 -1.65
CA SER A 199 35.61 18.35 -1.63
C SER A 199 36.07 17.99 -3.05
N GLU A 200 35.76 18.82 -4.05
CA GLU A 200 36.43 18.72 -5.37
C GLU A 200 37.94 18.97 -5.26
N ASN A 201 38.41 19.56 -4.14
CA ASN A 201 39.82 19.80 -3.85
C ASN A 201 40.43 18.81 -2.83
N GLY A 202 40.53 17.54 -3.22
CA GLY A 202 41.83 16.84 -3.24
C GLY A 202 42.42 16.21 -1.98
N LYS A 203 41.66 15.97 -0.89
CA LYS A 203 42.22 15.28 0.31
C LYS A 203 41.70 13.86 0.56
N ILE A 204 40.61 13.46 -0.10
CA ILE A 204 40.00 12.15 0.06
C ILE A 204 40.04 11.39 -1.27
N GLY A 205 39.95 10.06 -1.25
CA GLY A 205 40.04 9.22 -2.45
C GLY A 205 38.75 9.09 -3.26
N LEU A 206 37.63 9.61 -2.77
CA LEU A 206 36.34 9.46 -3.43
C LEU A 206 36.32 10.09 -4.83
N LEU A 207 35.88 9.31 -5.83
CA LEU A 207 35.61 9.77 -7.18
C LEU A 207 34.10 9.80 -7.45
N MET A 208 33.61 10.95 -7.94
CA MET A 208 32.19 11.14 -8.27
C MET A 208 31.83 10.68 -9.69
N GLN A 209 32.78 10.75 -10.61
CA GLN A 209 32.60 10.38 -12.01
C GLN A 209 33.64 9.34 -12.41
N LYS A 210 33.23 8.39 -13.25
CA LYS A 210 34.17 7.44 -13.84
C LYS A 210 35.02 8.20 -14.84
N GLY A 211 36.31 8.36 -14.56
CA GLY A 211 37.24 8.97 -15.50
C GLY A 211 37.28 8.15 -16.79
N ALA A 212 37.16 8.81 -17.94
CA ALA A 212 37.56 8.20 -19.21
C ALA A 212 39.09 8.08 -19.17
N HIS A 213 39.59 6.87 -18.91
CA HIS A 213 40.98 6.51 -19.14
C HIS A 213 41.15 6.00 -20.57
#